data_AF-A0A0D2MGT0-F1
#
_entry.id   AF-A0A0D2MGT0-F1
#
_cell.length_a   1.000
_cell.length_b   1.000
_cell.length_c   1.000
_cell.angle_alpha   90.00
_cell.angle_beta   90.00
_cell.angle_gamma   90.00
#
_symmetry.space_group_name_H-M   'P 1'
#
loop_
_entity.id
_entity.type
_entity.pdbx_description
1 polymer ?
#
loop_
_entity_poly.entity_id
_entity_poly.type
_entity_poly.pdbx_seq_one_letter_code
_entity_poly.pdbx_strand_id
1 'polypeptide(L)' 'MKLANPGVPGGDGGLSCLGFCGADRLFCAAGDAVSLFDLRQTFITWMELSSPASRLQMLAPGLLLAAFDDGSVRLVG' A
#
# COMPACT_ATOMS: atom_id res chain seq x y z
N MET A 1 4.71 20.34 11.11
CA MET A 1 5.41 20.23 9.82
C MET A 1 4.95 18.93 9.18
N LYS A 2 4.02 18.98 8.22
CA LYS A 2 3.50 17.78 7.54
C LYS A 2 4.46 17.53 6.36
N LEU A 3 5.28 16.47 6.42
CA LEU A 3 6.03 16.04 5.24
C LEU A 3 4.99 15.59 4.21
N ALA A 4 4.69 16.42 3.22
CA ALA A 4 4.04 15.95 2.02
C ALA A 4 4.98 14.92 1.39
N ASN A 5 4.48 13.71 1.10
CA ASN A 5 5.25 12.65 0.49
C ASN A 5 4.99 12.71 -1.03
N PRO A 6 5.85 13.38 -1.82
CA PRO A 6 5.55 13.81 -3.20
C PRO A 6 5.43 12.67 -4.23
N GLY A 7 5.40 11.41 -3.78
CA GLY A 7 5.31 10.24 -4.64
C GLY A 7 4.05 9.39 -4.48
N VAL A 8 3.11 9.74 -3.59
CA VAL A 8 1.86 9.00 -3.38
C VAL A 8 0.76 9.55 -4.32
N PRO A 9 0.16 8.74 -5.22
CA PRO A 9 -1.06 9.13 -5.94
C PRO A 9 -2.21 9.28 -4.94
N GLY A 10 -3.08 10.29 -5.12
CA GLY A 10 -4.16 10.57 -4.17
C GLY A 10 -3.66 11.46 -3.01
N GLY A 11 -3.53 12.75 -3.30
CA GLY A 11 -3.01 13.75 -2.36
C GLY A 11 -3.69 13.75 -0.99
N ASP A 12 -2.90 14.05 0.04
CA ASP A 12 -3.25 14.24 1.45
C ASP A 12 -3.60 13.01 2.31
N GLY A 13 -3.76 11.83 1.73
CA GLY A 13 -3.95 10.57 2.47
C GLY A 13 -2.68 10.14 3.20
N GLY A 14 -2.69 10.19 4.53
CA GLY A 14 -1.63 9.57 5.34
C GLY A 14 -1.58 8.05 5.10
N LEU A 15 -0.49 7.41 5.53
CA LEU A 15 -0.38 5.94 5.54
C LEU A 15 -1.56 5.34 6.32
N SER A 16 -2.41 4.57 5.63
CA SER A 16 -3.57 3.91 6.22
C SER A 16 -3.19 2.56 6.83
N CYS A 17 -2.27 1.84 6.21
CA CYS A 17 -1.67 0.64 6.78
C CYS A 17 -0.27 0.35 6.21
N LEU A 18 0.53 -0.38 6.99
CA LEU A 18 1.90 -0.78 6.69
C LEU A 18 2.10 -2.22 7.21
N GLY A 19 2.82 -3.04 6.46
CA GLY A 19 3.26 -4.35 6.93
C GLY A 19 4.53 -4.83 6.24
N PHE A 20 5.29 -5.69 6.92
CA PHE A 20 6.50 -6.30 6.37
C PHE A 20 6.18 -7.62 5.69
N CYS A 21 6.88 -7.90 4.59
CA CYS A 21 6.85 -9.19 3.91
C CYS A 21 8.27 -9.66 3.65
N GLY A 22 8.82 -10.41 4.59
CA GLY A 22 10.21 -10.86 4.55
C GLY A 22 11.18 -9.83 5.11
N ALA A 23 12.47 -10.03 4.85
CA ALA A 23 13.54 -9.28 5.49
C ALA A 23 13.78 -7.89 4.86
N ASP A 24 13.46 -7.73 3.58
CA ASP A 24 13.79 -6.54 2.79
C ASP A 24 12.60 -5.96 2.03
N ARG A 25 11.37 -6.39 2.32
CA ARG A 25 10.17 -5.83 1.67
C ARG A 25 9.09 -5.45 2.65
N LEU A 26 8.37 -4.40 2.30
CA LEU A 26 7.17 -3.94 3.01
C LEU A 26 6.09 -3.55 2.01
N PHE A 27 4.85 -3.64 2.43
CA PHE A 27 3.71 -3.12 1.68
C PHE A 27 3.07 -1.99 2.49
N CYS A 28 2.53 -0.99 1.81
CA CYS A 28 1.69 0.00 2.46
C CYS A 28 0.56 0.47 1.56
N ALA A 29 -0.53 0.89 2.19
CA ALA A 29 -1.56 1.67 1.55
C ALA A 29 -1.54 3.12 2.06
N ALA A 30 -1.83 4.05 1.16
CA ALA A 30 -2.02 5.45 1.44
C ALA A 30 -3.23 5.91 0.61
N GLY A 31 -4.36 6.15 1.29
CA GLY A 31 -5.62 6.38 0.62
C GLY A 31 -6.00 5.21 -0.30
N ASP A 32 -6.30 5.53 -1.54
CA ASP A 32 -6.62 4.63 -2.65
C ASP A 32 -5.39 4.13 -3.41
N ALA A 33 -4.17 4.35 -2.91
CA ALA A 33 -2.96 3.82 -3.51
C ALA A 33 -2.31 2.74 -2.63
N VAL A 34 -1.78 1.70 -3.25
CA VAL A 34 -0.96 0.68 -2.58
C VAL A 34 0.38 0.51 -3.27
N SER A 35 1.41 0.22 -2.50
CA SER A 35 2.73 -0.06 -3.04
C SER A 35 3.45 -1.17 -2.26
N LEU A 36 4.22 -1.96 -2.99
CA LEU A 36 5.19 -2.91 -2.46
C LEU A 36 6.57 -2.30 -2.62
N PHE A 37 7.24 -2.09 -1.49
CA PHE A 37 8.58 -1.52 -1.42
C PHE A 37 9.58 -2.65 -1.20
N ASP A 38 10.63 -2.65 -2.01
CA ASP A 38 11.86 -3.35 -1.72
C ASP A 38 12.85 -2.33 -1.12
N LEU A 39 13.33 -2.59 0.09
CA LEU A 39 14.24 -1.70 0.83
C LEU A 39 15.58 -1.49 0.10
N ARG A 40 15.88 -2.32 -0.90
CA ARG A 40 17.09 -2.20 -1.73
C ARG A 40 16.83 -1.45 -3.04
N GLN A 41 15.57 -1.20 -3.40
CA GLN A 41 15.22 -0.46 -4.61
C GLN A 41 15.17 1.04 -4.34
N THR A 42 15.57 1.81 -5.35
CA THR A 42 15.60 3.28 -5.32
C THR A 42 14.34 3.92 -5.91
N PHE A 43 13.44 3.12 -6.47
CA PHE A 43 12.19 3.58 -7.07
C PHE A 43 10.99 2.88 -6.43
N ILE A 44 9.88 3.61 -6.37
CA ILE A 44 8.63 3.17 -5.74
C ILE A 44 7.56 3.22 -6.81
N THR A 45 6.81 2.13 -6.96
CA THR A 45 5.67 2.07 -7.89
C THR A 45 4.40 1.93 -7.08
N TRP A 46 3.41 2.76 -7.41
CA TRP A 46 2.09 2.72 -6.79
C TRP A 46 1.08 2.11 -7.76
N MET A 47 0.17 1.33 -7.20
CA MET A 47 -1.02 0.83 -7.86
C MET A 47 -2.21 1.59 -7.29
N GLU A 48 -3.00 2.21 -8.18
CA GLU A 48 -4.28 2.81 -7.81
C GLU A 48 -5.33 1.72 -7.57
N LEU A 49 -6.15 1.95 -6.56
CA LEU A 49 -7.25 1.12 -6.14
C LEU A 49 -8.56 1.87 -6.39
N SER A 50 -9.66 1.13 -6.48
CA SER A 50 -10.98 1.76 -6.65
C SER A 50 -11.55 2.39 -5.36
N SER A 51 -10.92 2.13 -4.21
CA SER A 51 -11.34 2.58 -2.88
C SER A 51 -10.14 2.54 -1.95
N PRO A 52 -10.13 3.36 -0.86
CA PRO A 52 -9.09 3.26 0.15
C PRO A 52 -9.04 1.88 0.82
N ALA A 53 -7.81 1.41 1.05
CA ALA A 53 -7.55 0.18 1.79
C ALA A 53 -7.16 0.51 3.24
N SER A 54 -7.88 -0.08 4.20
CA SER A 54 -7.65 0.10 5.65
C SER A 54 -6.80 -1.02 6.25
N ARG A 55 -6.71 -2.17 5.59
CA ARG A 55 -5.84 -3.29 5.98
C ARG A 55 -5.23 -3.95 4.75
N LEU A 56 -3.99 -4.39 4.90
CA LEU A 56 -3.29 -5.24 3.94
C LEU A 56 -2.69 -6.45 4.66
N GLN A 57 -2.72 -7.60 4.02
CA GLN A 57 -2.05 -8.81 4.49
C GLN A 57 -1.43 -9.55 3.30
N MET A 58 -0.15 -9.94 3.43
CA MET A 58 0.49 -10.79 2.43
C MET A 58 -0.06 -12.22 2.51
N LEU A 59 -0.55 -12.74 1.38
CA LEU A 59 -0.96 -14.15 1.26
C LEU A 59 0.12 -15.00 0.60
N ALA A 60 0.75 -14.47 -0.44
CA ALA A 60 1.84 -15.09 -1.16
C ALA A 60 2.77 -13.99 -1.71
N PRO A 61 4.01 -14.30 -2.12
CA PRO A 61 4.89 -13.30 -2.72
C PRO A 61 4.22 -12.56 -3.88
N GLY A 62 4.05 -11.24 -3.75
CA GLY A 62 3.40 -10.39 -4.75
C GLY A 62 1.87 -10.40 -4.72
N LEU A 63 1.23 -11.10 -3.77
CA LEU A 63 -0.23 -11.17 -3.65
C LEU A 63 -0.66 -10.71 -2.25
N LEU A 64 -1.38 -9.60 -2.21
CA LEU A 64 -1.95 -8.99 -1.02
C LEU A 64 -3.45 -9.26 -0.94
N LEU A 65 -3.94 -9.53 0.27
CA LEU A 65 -5.34 -9.40 0.63
C LEU A 65 -5.56 -7.99 1.18
N ALA A 66 -6.48 -7.25 0.59
CA ALA A 66 -6.81 -5.88 0.97
C ALA A 66 -8.26 -5.81 1.47
N ALA A 67 -8.46 -5.21 2.65
CA ALA A 67 -9.79 -4.83 3.13
C ALA A 67 -10.00 -3.34 2.85
N PHE A 68 -11.14 -3.02 2.24
CA PHE A 68 -11.47 -1.70 1.75
C PHE A 68 -12.54 -1.03 2.61
N ASP A 69 -12.58 0.30 2.55
CA ASP A 69 -13.56 1.10 3.28
C ASP A 69 -14.98 0.94 2.73
N ASP A 70 -15.13 0.43 1.50
CA ASP A 70 -16.42 0.00 0.93
C ASP A 70 -16.94 -1.34 1.51
N GLY A 71 -16.22 -1.92 2.47
CA GLY A 71 -16.57 -3.18 3.14
C GLY A 71 -16.17 -4.44 2.37
N SER A 72 -15.59 -4.30 1.17
CA SER A 72 -15.11 -5.43 0.40
C SER A 72 -13.73 -5.92 0.86
N VAL A 73 -13.44 -7.19 0.58
CA VAL A 73 -12.11 -7.78 0.71
C VAL A 73 -11.71 -8.33 -0.66
N ARG A 74 -10.56 -7.91 -1.18
CA ARG A 74 -10.11 -8.28 -2.54
C ARG A 74 -8.63 -8.65 -2.56
N LEU A 75 -8.25 -9.42 -3.57
CA LEU A 75 -6.86 -9.72 -3.88
C LEU A 75 -6.27 -8.59 -4.73
N VAL A 76 -5.03 -8.22 -4.43
CA VAL A 76 -4.26 -7.19 -5.13
C VAL A 76 -2.86 -7.74 -5.41
N GLY A 77 -2.42 -7.73 -6.66
CA GLY A 77 -1.12 -8.26 -7.09
C GLY A 77 -0.79 -7.88 -8.52
#